data_AF-A0A842RNP6-F1
#
_entry.id   AF-A0A842RNP6-F1
#
_cell.length_a   1.000
_cell.length_b   1.000
_cell.length_c   1.000
_cell.angle_alpha   90.00
_cell.angle_beta   90.00
_cell.angle_gamma   90.00
#
_symmetry.space_group_name_H-M   'P 1'
#
loop_
_entity.id
_entity.type
_entity.pdbx_description
1 polymer ?
#
loop_
_entity_poly.entity_id
_entity_poly.type
_entity_poly.pdbx_seq_one_letter_code
_entity_poly.pdbx_strand_id
1 'polypeptide(L)'
;MLRKLLFFIYNLKNYRFKVFKFINEYIKLNNSLYQSIENNRAIQKKRLYRLLKHASLNIPYYQEIVREKRINISLDTIFEDIRKFPILTKELLRENWDLLHSDLKYKKYSINTSGGTTGEPVRFIQTRKYKILNECGKIVFNQIGGYYPGNRLVKLWGNEKDILGMSEGFLKPIENKFFRNIFFQNSFKMSNQDLREYIYQINKIKPNTILAYVQSIYEMAKFIRRNGLAVFSPKSIITSAGILTSEMKEYIEDTFNCEVFNRYGSREVSVIGSSCEVSEKIHIN
;
A
#
# COMPACT_ATOMS: atom_id res chain seq x y z
N MET A 1 21.86 -1.14 11.86
CA MET A 1 22.15 0.22 11.36
C MET A 1 22.48 0.25 9.85
N LEU A 2 23.47 -0.50 9.36
CA LEU A 2 23.90 -0.51 7.94
C LEU A 2 22.79 -0.87 6.92
N ARG A 3 21.95 -1.88 7.19
CA ARG A 3 20.87 -2.28 6.26
C ARG A 3 19.77 -1.23 6.12
N LYS A 4 19.43 -0.54 7.20
CA LYS A 4 18.51 0.61 7.19
C LYS A 4 19.10 1.73 6.32
N LEU A 5 20.39 2.01 6.46
CA LEU A 5 21.10 2.98 5.62
C LEU A 5 21.09 2.57 4.14
N LEU A 6 21.42 1.31 3.81
CA LEU A 6 21.37 0.79 2.43
C LEU A 6 19.97 0.87 1.82
N PHE A 7 18.92 0.63 2.61
CA PHE A 7 17.54 0.80 2.16
C PHE A 7 17.28 2.25 1.72
N PHE A 8 17.67 3.23 2.55
CA PHE A 8 17.52 4.65 2.19
C PHE A 8 18.46 5.05 1.04
N ILE A 9 19.67 4.49 0.94
CA ILE A 9 20.60 4.72 -0.18
C ILE A 9 20.07 4.18 -1.50
N TYR A 10 19.40 3.04 -1.51
CA TYR A 10 18.77 2.56 -2.75
C TYR A 10 17.67 3.49 -3.22
N ASN A 11 16.89 4.03 -2.27
CA ASN A 11 15.96 5.10 -2.57
C ASN A 11 16.72 6.38 -3.05
N LEU A 12 17.97 6.65 -2.60
CA LEU A 12 18.85 7.72 -3.14
C LEU A 12 19.06 7.61 -4.63
N LYS A 13 19.42 6.41 -5.09
CA LYS A 13 19.71 6.16 -6.51
C LYS A 13 18.46 6.30 -7.39
N ASN A 14 17.32 5.79 -6.94
CA ASN A 14 16.06 5.84 -7.72
C ASN A 14 15.37 7.22 -7.69
N TYR A 15 15.59 8.02 -6.64
CA TYR A 15 14.98 9.35 -6.53
C TYR A 15 15.87 10.53 -6.98
N ARG A 16 17.10 10.29 -7.49
CA ARG A 16 18.08 11.26 -8.08
C ARG A 16 17.82 12.73 -7.69
N PHE A 17 18.38 13.20 -6.57
CA PHE A 17 18.22 14.53 -5.94
C PHE A 17 16.99 14.75 -5.03
N LYS A 18 16.11 13.76 -4.80
CA LYS A 18 14.88 13.95 -4.00
C LYS A 18 14.71 13.00 -2.82
N VAL A 19 15.80 12.46 -2.27
CA VAL A 19 15.68 11.63 -1.06
C VAL A 19 15.51 12.43 0.20
N PHE A 20 16.06 13.63 0.30
CA PHE A 20 15.66 14.52 1.37
C PHE A 20 14.13 14.67 1.38
N LYS A 21 13.50 14.76 0.22
CA LYS A 21 12.04 14.75 0.12
C LYS A 21 11.42 13.42 0.60
N PHE A 22 11.91 12.26 0.15
CA PHE A 22 11.40 10.96 0.61
C PHE A 22 11.54 10.79 2.13
N ILE A 23 12.72 11.06 2.69
CA ILE A 23 13.01 10.97 4.12
C ILE A 23 12.14 11.97 4.89
N ASN A 24 12.02 13.20 4.43
CA ASN A 24 11.19 14.21 5.10
C ASN A 24 9.71 13.81 5.11
N GLU A 25 9.17 13.30 4.00
CA GLU A 25 7.78 12.82 3.96
C GLU A 25 7.59 11.58 4.83
N TYR A 26 8.55 10.65 4.84
CA TYR A 26 8.54 9.48 5.72
C TYR A 26 8.55 9.89 7.20
N ILE A 27 9.46 10.77 7.62
CA ILE A 27 9.54 11.27 9.01
C ILE A 27 8.23 11.97 9.38
N LYS A 28 7.72 12.81 8.49
CA LYS A 28 6.47 13.54 8.72
C LYS A 28 5.27 12.61 8.91
N LEU A 29 5.13 11.58 8.07
CA LEU A 29 4.06 10.59 8.18
C LEU A 29 4.21 9.71 9.43
N ASN A 30 5.45 9.33 9.76
CA ASN A 30 5.71 8.55 10.97
C ASN A 30 5.37 9.35 12.24
N ASN A 31 5.68 10.66 12.26
CA ASN A 31 5.33 11.53 13.39
C ASN A 31 3.82 11.80 13.49
N SER A 32 3.07 11.71 12.39
CA SER A 32 1.61 11.89 12.44
C SER A 32 0.86 10.74 13.12
N LEU A 33 1.49 9.57 13.30
CA LEU A 33 0.85 8.42 13.98
C LEU A 33 0.42 8.72 15.42
N TYR A 34 1.07 9.68 16.08
CA TYR A 34 0.89 9.99 17.50
C TYR A 34 0.32 11.39 17.72
N GLN A 35 -0.28 11.99 16.69
CA GLN A 35 -0.90 13.31 16.81
C GLN A 35 -2.27 13.24 17.49
N SER A 36 -2.62 14.32 18.19
CA SER A 36 -3.96 14.47 18.77
C SER A 36 -5.03 14.56 17.68
N ILE A 37 -6.26 14.22 18.05
CA ILE A 37 -7.42 14.27 17.15
C ILE A 37 -7.64 15.70 16.63
N GLU A 38 -7.45 16.72 17.46
CA GLU A 38 -7.59 18.13 17.08
C GLU A 38 -6.58 18.53 16.01
N ASN A 39 -5.31 18.13 16.20
CA ASN A 39 -4.25 18.39 15.23
C ASN A 39 -4.51 17.66 13.90
N ASN A 40 -4.93 16.39 13.96
CA ASN A 40 -5.30 15.61 12.79
C ASN A 40 -6.46 16.27 12.04
N ARG A 41 -7.50 16.70 12.75
CA ARG A 41 -8.67 17.38 12.17
C ARG A 41 -8.28 18.70 11.51
N ALA A 42 -7.38 19.47 12.12
CA ALA A 42 -6.88 20.72 11.55
C ALA A 42 -6.05 20.48 10.25
N ILE A 43 -5.24 19.42 10.23
CA ILE A 43 -4.48 19.02 9.03
C ILE A 43 -5.43 18.55 7.93
N GLN A 44 -6.42 17.71 8.26
CA GLN A 44 -7.43 17.21 7.33
C GLN A 44 -8.23 18.38 6.73
N LYS A 45 -8.71 19.33 7.55
CA LYS A 45 -9.42 20.55 7.10
C LYS A 45 -8.62 21.29 6.02
N LYS A 46 -7.34 21.57 6.28
CA LYS A 46 -6.44 22.28 5.34
C LYS A 46 -6.14 21.48 4.08
N ARG A 47 -5.93 20.15 4.20
CA ARG A 47 -5.62 19.28 3.04
C ARG A 47 -6.84 19.07 2.15
N LEU A 48 -8.01 18.85 2.73
CA LEU A 48 -9.27 18.68 2.02
C LEU A 48 -9.65 19.96 1.27
N TYR A 49 -9.50 21.13 1.91
CA TYR A 49 -9.73 22.42 1.24
C TYR A 49 -8.85 22.58 0.00
N ARG A 50 -7.56 22.30 0.12
CA ARG A 50 -6.62 22.37 -1.01
C ARG A 50 -6.96 21.35 -2.10
N LEU A 51 -7.39 20.14 -1.72
CA LEU A 51 -7.77 19.10 -2.66
C LEU A 51 -9.01 19.49 -3.46
N LEU A 52 -10.09 19.89 -2.77
CA LEU A 52 -11.33 20.30 -3.42
C LEU A 52 -11.15 21.54 -4.27
N LYS A 53 -10.44 22.56 -3.75
CA LYS A 53 -10.11 23.75 -4.55
C LYS A 53 -9.31 23.39 -5.80
N HIS A 54 -8.34 22.48 -5.71
CA HIS A 54 -7.60 22.03 -6.88
C HIS A 54 -8.50 21.30 -7.88
N ALA A 55 -9.31 20.34 -7.41
CA ALA A 55 -10.23 19.57 -8.24
C ALA A 55 -11.20 20.50 -9.00
N SER A 56 -11.88 21.38 -8.25
CA SER A 56 -12.86 22.33 -8.77
C SER A 56 -12.30 23.39 -9.72
N LEU A 57 -11.00 23.69 -9.66
CA LEU A 57 -10.38 24.68 -10.54
C LEU A 57 -9.65 24.08 -11.73
N ASN A 58 -9.23 22.81 -11.68
CA ASN A 58 -8.27 22.25 -12.63
C ASN A 58 -8.72 20.94 -13.31
N ILE A 59 -9.83 20.34 -12.87
CA ILE A 59 -10.30 19.05 -13.37
C ILE A 59 -11.68 19.25 -14.00
N PRO A 60 -11.83 19.05 -15.33
CA PRO A 60 -13.07 19.34 -16.06
C PRO A 60 -14.32 18.73 -15.42
N TYR A 61 -14.26 17.45 -15.03
CA TYR A 61 -15.37 16.75 -14.39
C TYR A 61 -15.87 17.46 -13.11
N TYR A 62 -14.96 17.95 -12.27
CA TYR A 62 -15.32 18.63 -11.02
C TYR A 62 -15.69 20.10 -11.22
N GLN A 63 -15.19 20.76 -12.27
CA GLN A 63 -15.62 22.10 -12.66
C GLN A 63 -17.11 22.12 -13.03
N GLU A 64 -17.56 21.10 -13.76
CA GLU A 64 -18.96 20.91 -14.13
C GLU A 64 -19.86 20.72 -12.91
N ILE A 65 -19.50 19.79 -12.02
CA ILE A 65 -20.24 19.56 -10.77
C ILE A 65 -20.38 20.84 -9.94
N VAL A 66 -19.31 21.63 -9.82
CA VAL A 66 -19.33 22.88 -9.06
C VAL A 66 -20.25 23.91 -9.72
N ARG A 67 -20.22 24.02 -11.05
CA ARG A 67 -21.06 24.94 -11.82
C ARG A 67 -22.54 24.58 -11.69
N GLU A 68 -22.88 23.31 -11.90
CA GLU A 68 -24.26 22.81 -11.88
C GLU A 68 -24.89 22.89 -10.48
N LYS A 69 -24.16 22.41 -9.47
CA LYS A 69 -24.64 22.39 -8.08
C LYS A 69 -24.38 23.69 -7.32
N ARG A 70 -23.80 24.70 -7.98
CA ARG A 70 -23.42 26.01 -7.40
C ARG A 70 -22.65 25.85 -6.08
N ILE A 71 -21.68 24.95 -6.06
CA ILE A 71 -20.92 24.61 -4.84
C ILE A 71 -19.92 25.73 -4.54
N ASN A 72 -20.05 26.37 -3.38
CA ASN A 72 -19.02 27.23 -2.83
C ASN A 72 -18.17 26.46 -1.82
N ILE A 73 -16.84 26.49 -1.98
CA ILE A 73 -15.89 25.80 -1.12
C ILE A 73 -15.24 26.80 -0.16
N SER A 74 -15.46 26.63 1.14
CA SER A 74 -14.78 27.42 2.17
C SER A 74 -13.84 26.54 2.99
N LEU A 75 -12.81 27.16 3.56
CA LEU A 75 -11.99 26.47 4.54
C LEU A 75 -12.83 26.08 5.76
N ASP A 76 -13.80 26.92 6.16
CA ASP A 76 -14.54 26.76 7.42
C ASP A 76 -15.63 25.71 7.41
N THR A 77 -16.24 25.46 6.24
CA THR A 77 -17.31 24.48 6.02
C THR A 77 -16.83 23.26 5.24
N ILE A 78 -15.52 23.00 5.20
CA ILE A 78 -14.96 22.06 4.23
C ILE A 78 -15.45 20.61 4.40
N PHE A 79 -15.79 20.19 5.61
CA PHE A 79 -16.31 18.85 5.88
C PHE A 79 -17.77 18.72 5.45
N GLU A 80 -18.51 19.81 5.40
CA GLU A 80 -19.86 19.91 4.87
C GLU A 80 -19.80 20.02 3.34
N ASP A 81 -18.84 20.78 2.81
CA ASP A 81 -18.68 21.02 1.38
C ASP A 81 -18.32 19.75 0.59
N ILE A 82 -17.50 18.86 1.15
CA ILE A 82 -17.19 17.57 0.51
C ILE A 82 -18.45 16.72 0.27
N ARG A 83 -19.47 16.82 1.13
CA ARG A 83 -20.72 16.04 1.00
C ARG A 83 -21.59 16.50 -0.17
N LYS A 84 -21.33 17.68 -0.74
CA LYS A 84 -22.03 18.22 -1.90
C LYS A 84 -21.58 17.57 -3.21
N PHE A 85 -20.39 16.96 -3.21
CA PHE A 85 -19.86 16.22 -4.36
C PHE A 85 -20.48 14.82 -4.44
N PRO A 86 -20.79 14.32 -5.65
CA PRO A 86 -21.26 12.95 -5.81
C PRO A 86 -20.16 11.94 -5.43
N ILE A 87 -20.58 10.74 -5.04
CA ILE A 87 -19.65 9.62 -4.84
C ILE A 87 -19.09 9.21 -6.20
N LEU A 88 -17.76 9.16 -6.31
CA LEU A 88 -17.08 8.73 -7.51
C LEU A 88 -17.04 7.19 -7.58
N THR A 89 -17.84 6.60 -8.47
CA THR A 89 -17.92 5.16 -8.68
C THR A 89 -16.88 4.70 -9.72
N LYS A 90 -16.63 3.38 -9.79
CA LYS A 90 -15.76 2.81 -10.85
C LYS A 90 -16.32 3.02 -12.25
N GLU A 91 -17.62 3.02 -12.40
CA GLU A 91 -18.32 3.30 -13.66
C GLU A 91 -18.05 4.73 -14.12
N LEU A 92 -18.28 5.71 -13.22
CA LEU A 92 -17.99 7.12 -13.50
C LEU A 92 -16.52 7.35 -13.86
N LEU A 93 -15.59 6.64 -13.22
CA LEU A 93 -14.16 6.68 -13.58
C LEU A 93 -13.88 6.22 -15.02
N ARG A 94 -14.61 5.22 -15.51
CA ARG A 94 -14.43 4.71 -16.89
C ARG A 94 -15.02 5.66 -17.90
N GLU A 95 -16.25 6.09 -17.66
CA GLU A 95 -17.02 6.95 -18.58
C GLU A 95 -16.41 8.35 -18.72
N ASN A 96 -15.80 8.87 -17.64
CA ASN A 96 -15.32 10.25 -17.59
C ASN A 96 -13.79 10.35 -17.58
N TRP A 97 -13.08 9.34 -18.08
CA TRP A 97 -11.60 9.26 -18.00
C TRP A 97 -10.91 10.55 -18.49
N ASP A 98 -11.30 11.06 -19.66
CA ASP A 98 -10.68 12.24 -20.27
C ASP A 98 -10.98 13.54 -19.51
N LEU A 99 -12.04 13.56 -18.69
CA LEU A 99 -12.47 14.71 -17.88
C LEU A 99 -11.94 14.66 -16.44
N LEU A 100 -11.42 13.52 -16.00
CA LEU A 100 -10.99 13.28 -14.61
C LEU A 100 -9.52 13.60 -14.34
N HIS A 101 -8.87 14.31 -15.25
CA HIS A 101 -7.50 14.76 -15.07
C HIS A 101 -7.24 16.17 -15.61
N SER A 102 -6.30 16.86 -15.00
CA SER A 102 -5.78 18.13 -15.51
C SER A 102 -4.95 17.88 -16.78
N ASP A 103 -4.65 18.93 -17.55
CA ASP A 103 -3.66 18.84 -18.63
C ASP A 103 -2.34 18.19 -18.13
N LEU A 104 -1.88 17.20 -18.89
CA LEU A 104 -0.73 16.35 -18.60
C LEU A 104 0.51 16.73 -19.42
N LYS A 105 0.41 17.67 -20.36
CA LYS A 105 1.43 18.00 -21.38
C LYS A 105 2.84 18.21 -20.82
N TYR A 106 2.97 18.74 -19.59
CA TYR A 106 4.27 19.04 -18.96
C TYR A 106 4.56 18.23 -17.69
N LYS A 107 3.78 17.17 -17.41
CA LYS A 107 3.91 16.38 -16.17
C LYS A 107 4.48 15.00 -16.49
N LYS A 108 5.48 14.58 -15.72
CA LYS A 108 5.90 13.16 -15.70
C LYS A 108 4.89 12.37 -14.86
N TYR A 109 4.19 11.44 -15.51
CA TYR A 109 3.22 10.55 -14.89
C TYR A 109 3.36 9.13 -15.44
N SER A 110 2.67 8.22 -14.78
CA SER A 110 2.57 6.83 -15.18
C SER A 110 1.11 6.39 -15.02
N ILE A 111 0.63 5.49 -15.86
CA ILE A 111 -0.73 4.96 -15.75
C ILE A 111 -0.67 3.65 -14.96
N ASN A 112 -1.57 3.52 -13.99
CA ASN A 112 -1.83 2.30 -13.25
C ASN A 112 -3.27 1.85 -13.49
N THR A 113 -3.55 0.57 -13.30
CA THR A 113 -4.88 -0.02 -13.43
C THR A 113 -5.27 -0.81 -12.19
N SER A 114 -6.58 -0.91 -11.92
CA SER A 114 -7.11 -1.85 -10.93
C SER A 114 -6.98 -3.29 -11.44
N GLY A 115 -6.78 -4.26 -10.53
CA GLY A 115 -6.91 -5.68 -10.87
C GLY A 115 -8.37 -6.06 -11.11
N GLY A 116 -8.64 -6.85 -12.13
CA GLY A 116 -10.01 -7.21 -12.57
C GLY A 116 -10.48 -8.53 -11.97
N THR A 117 -11.15 -8.48 -10.81
CA THR A 117 -12.04 -9.57 -10.37
C THR A 117 -13.50 -9.32 -10.76
N THR A 118 -13.85 -8.07 -11.12
CA THR A 118 -15.22 -7.62 -11.38
C THR A 118 -15.42 -6.98 -12.76
N GLY A 119 -14.54 -7.25 -13.75
CA GLY A 119 -14.63 -6.71 -15.11
C GLY A 119 -13.52 -5.72 -15.49
N GLU A 120 -13.82 -4.76 -16.38
CA GLU A 120 -12.81 -3.88 -16.99
C GLU A 120 -12.02 -3.04 -15.96
N PRO A 121 -10.71 -2.91 -16.14
CA PRO A 121 -9.87 -2.15 -15.21
C PRO A 121 -10.15 -0.64 -15.29
N VAL A 122 -10.23 0.03 -14.14
CA VAL A 122 -10.16 1.50 -14.08
C VAL A 122 -8.71 1.95 -14.14
N ARG A 123 -8.46 3.07 -14.83
CA ARG A 123 -7.14 3.67 -15.01
C ARG A 123 -6.91 4.78 -13.97
N PHE A 124 -5.65 4.99 -13.60
CA PHE A 124 -5.24 6.02 -12.65
C PHE A 124 -3.95 6.69 -13.09
N ILE A 125 -3.91 8.02 -13.04
CA ILE A 125 -2.69 8.80 -13.30
C ILE A 125 -1.90 8.92 -12.01
N GLN A 126 -0.66 8.43 -12.02
CA GLN A 126 0.23 8.46 -10.88
C GLN A 126 1.44 9.34 -11.18
N THR A 127 1.46 10.50 -10.53
CA THR A 127 2.65 11.37 -10.58
C THR A 127 3.76 10.80 -9.73
N ARG A 128 5.00 11.23 -10.00
CA ARG A 128 6.14 10.87 -9.14
C ARG A 128 5.95 11.31 -7.67
N LYS A 129 5.27 12.44 -7.43
CA LYS A 129 4.93 12.89 -6.07
C LYS A 129 4.01 11.89 -5.38
N TYR A 130 2.98 11.41 -6.08
CA TYR A 130 2.10 10.35 -5.58
C TYR A 130 2.89 9.09 -5.24
N LYS A 131 3.77 8.61 -6.14
CA LYS A 131 4.57 7.40 -5.91
C LYS A 131 5.42 7.49 -4.63
N ILE A 132 6.09 8.64 -4.39
CA ILE A 132 6.88 8.87 -3.17
C ILE A 132 6.00 8.79 -1.92
N LEU A 133 4.89 9.54 -1.89
CA LEU A 133 3.99 9.56 -0.73
C LEU A 133 3.38 8.18 -0.48
N ASN A 134 3.01 7.48 -1.55
CA ASN A 134 2.47 6.14 -1.49
C ASN A 134 3.47 5.15 -0.88
N GLU A 135 4.72 5.13 -1.37
CA GLU A 135 5.74 4.26 -0.80
C GLU A 135 6.05 4.60 0.68
N CYS A 136 6.05 5.88 1.05
CA CYS A 136 6.20 6.27 2.46
C CYS A 136 5.02 5.75 3.31
N GLY A 137 3.79 5.93 2.84
CA GLY A 137 2.59 5.44 3.53
C GLY A 137 2.61 3.93 3.72
N LYS A 138 2.97 3.17 2.68
CA LYS A 138 3.14 1.71 2.79
C LYS A 138 4.16 1.32 3.85
N ILE A 139 5.29 2.01 3.93
CA ILE A 139 6.31 1.73 4.93
C ILE A 139 5.75 2.00 6.33
N VAL A 140 5.14 3.16 6.54
CA VAL A 140 4.57 3.55 7.84
C VAL A 140 3.51 2.56 8.30
N PHE A 141 2.56 2.19 7.44
CA PHE A 141 1.54 1.19 7.79
C PHE A 141 2.13 -0.21 8.00
N ASN A 142 3.22 -0.58 7.32
CA ASN A 142 3.90 -1.84 7.61
C ASN A 142 4.65 -1.80 8.95
N GLN A 143 5.10 -0.64 9.41
CA GLN A 143 5.72 -0.49 10.73
C GLN A 143 4.71 -0.72 11.86
N ILE A 144 3.46 -0.33 11.67
CA ILE A 144 2.37 -0.64 12.61
C ILE A 144 2.22 -2.17 12.76
N GLY A 145 2.42 -2.93 11.68
CA GLY A 145 2.48 -4.41 11.68
C GLY A 145 3.87 -5.00 11.95
N GLY A 146 4.79 -4.24 12.55
CA GLY A 146 6.09 -4.73 13.03
C GLY A 146 7.24 -4.78 12.00
N TYR A 147 7.04 -4.34 10.75
CA TYR A 147 8.12 -4.28 9.75
C TYR A 147 8.85 -2.94 9.73
N TYR A 148 10.17 -2.95 9.91
CA TYR A 148 11.01 -1.75 9.83
C TYR A 148 11.95 -1.77 8.61
N PRO A 149 12.21 -0.61 7.96
CA PRO A 149 13.14 -0.53 6.84
C PRO A 149 14.51 -1.15 7.10
N GLY A 150 14.92 -2.06 6.22
CA GLY A 150 16.18 -2.81 6.31
C GLY A 150 16.07 -4.20 6.95
N ASN A 151 14.94 -4.51 7.60
CA ASN A 151 14.65 -5.86 8.08
C ASN A 151 14.41 -6.82 6.89
N ARG A 152 14.66 -8.12 7.11
CA ARG A 152 14.37 -9.15 6.11
C ARG A 152 12.86 -9.31 5.93
N LEU A 153 12.38 -9.05 4.73
CA LEU A 153 10.97 -9.16 4.36
C LEU A 153 10.80 -10.23 3.29
N VAL A 154 10.02 -11.27 3.58
CA VAL A 154 9.50 -12.16 2.54
C VAL A 154 8.15 -11.62 2.08
N LYS A 155 7.96 -11.48 0.77
CA LYS A 155 6.69 -11.12 0.16
C LYS A 155 6.12 -12.33 -0.57
N LEU A 156 5.08 -12.92 0.00
CA LEU A 156 4.25 -13.92 -0.67
C LEU A 156 3.15 -13.18 -1.40
N TRP A 157 3.45 -12.74 -2.61
CA TRP A 157 2.64 -11.81 -3.38
C TRP A 157 2.67 -12.19 -4.86
N GLY A 158 1.73 -11.71 -5.66
CA GLY A 158 1.74 -11.97 -7.10
C GLY A 158 2.94 -11.32 -7.79
N ASN A 159 3.66 -12.06 -8.64
CA ASN A 159 4.66 -11.47 -9.56
C ASN A 159 4.61 -12.12 -10.96
N GLU A 160 4.20 -11.34 -11.96
CA GLU A 160 5.04 -10.88 -13.09
C GLU A 160 4.17 -10.06 -14.07
N LYS A 161 3.01 -10.54 -14.51
CA LYS A 161 2.20 -9.86 -15.55
C LYS A 161 1.18 -8.82 -15.06
N ASP A 162 0.70 -8.92 -13.82
CA ASP A 162 -0.14 -7.87 -13.19
C ASP A 162 0.65 -6.65 -12.68
N ILE A 163 1.98 -6.76 -12.67
CA ILE A 163 2.95 -5.70 -12.37
C ILE A 163 3.48 -5.07 -13.66
N LEU A 164 3.54 -5.83 -14.77
CA LEU A 164 4.09 -5.39 -16.06
C LEU A 164 3.30 -4.25 -16.75
N GLY A 165 2.07 -3.96 -16.33
CA GLY A 165 1.31 -2.76 -16.76
C GLY A 165 1.53 -1.53 -15.87
N MET A 166 2.19 -1.66 -14.72
CA MET A 166 2.49 -0.56 -13.81
C MET A 166 3.85 0.05 -14.16
N SER A 167 3.79 1.11 -14.95
CA SER A 167 4.95 1.84 -15.45
C SER A 167 5.93 2.30 -14.34
N GLU A 168 7.21 2.01 -14.60
CA GLU A 168 8.44 2.30 -13.84
C GLU A 168 8.80 1.33 -12.70
N GLY A 169 9.59 0.31 -13.06
CA GLY A 169 10.50 -0.34 -12.12
C GLY A 169 10.61 -1.84 -12.36
N PHE A 170 11.41 -2.23 -13.36
CA PHE A 170 12.15 -3.49 -13.31
C PHE A 170 13.02 -3.47 -12.05
N LEU A 171 12.45 -3.73 -10.88
CA LEU A 171 13.24 -3.93 -9.69
C LEU A 171 13.93 -5.28 -9.88
N LYS A 172 15.16 -5.26 -10.40
CA LYS A 172 16.01 -6.45 -10.50
C LYS A 172 15.96 -7.14 -9.14
N PRO A 173 15.52 -8.41 -9.05
CA PRO A 173 15.43 -9.15 -7.79
C PRO A 173 16.71 -9.04 -6.93
N ILE A 174 17.85 -8.92 -7.61
CA ILE A 174 19.19 -8.71 -7.05
C ILE A 174 19.28 -7.39 -6.26
N GLU A 175 18.78 -6.28 -6.79
CA GLU A 175 18.85 -4.96 -6.12
C GLU A 175 17.92 -4.89 -4.90
N ASN A 176 16.70 -5.43 -5.02
CA ASN A 176 15.77 -5.54 -3.89
C ASN A 176 16.36 -6.40 -2.77
N LYS A 177 16.98 -7.53 -3.12
CA LYS A 177 17.64 -8.41 -2.15
C LYS A 177 18.84 -7.72 -1.50
N PHE A 178 19.72 -7.11 -2.30
CA PHE A 178 20.97 -6.52 -1.82
C PHE A 178 20.74 -5.27 -0.96
N PHE A 179 19.92 -4.33 -1.43
CA PHE A 179 19.77 -3.05 -0.75
C PHE A 179 18.59 -3.00 0.22
N ARG A 180 17.49 -3.73 -0.06
CA ARG A 180 16.25 -3.62 0.72
C ARG A 180 15.96 -4.84 1.60
N ASN A 181 16.73 -5.93 1.46
CA ASN A 181 16.44 -7.22 2.12
C ASN A 181 15.02 -7.75 1.84
N ILE A 182 14.52 -7.55 0.61
CA ILE A 182 13.20 -8.04 0.19
C ILE A 182 13.37 -9.29 -0.69
N PHE A 183 12.64 -10.34 -0.34
CA PHE A 183 12.61 -11.63 -1.03
C PHE A 183 11.19 -11.89 -1.50
N PHE A 184 10.99 -12.30 -2.76
CA PHE A 184 9.66 -12.51 -3.34
C PHE A 184 9.39 -14.00 -3.54
N GLN A 185 8.15 -14.39 -3.24
CA GLN A 185 7.54 -15.69 -3.51
C GLN A 185 6.23 -15.44 -4.24
N ASN A 186 5.92 -16.23 -5.27
CA ASN A 186 4.80 -15.94 -6.16
C ASN A 186 3.51 -16.59 -5.66
N SER A 187 2.57 -15.76 -5.20
CA SER A 187 1.25 -16.22 -4.76
C SER A 187 0.41 -16.93 -5.83
N PHE A 188 0.73 -16.76 -7.12
CA PHE A 188 0.04 -17.45 -8.20
C PHE A 188 0.65 -18.81 -8.55
N LYS A 189 1.79 -19.17 -7.95
CA LYS A 189 2.46 -20.46 -8.11
C LYS A 189 2.66 -21.09 -6.75
N MET A 190 1.67 -21.84 -6.29
CA MET A 190 1.62 -22.45 -4.97
C MET A 190 1.30 -23.94 -5.05
N SER A 191 1.89 -24.65 -6.03
CA SER A 191 1.85 -26.11 -6.05
C SER A 191 2.54 -26.68 -4.79
N ASN A 192 2.33 -27.96 -4.47
CA ASN A 192 3.00 -28.60 -3.35
C ASN A 192 4.54 -28.47 -3.43
N GLN A 193 5.11 -28.50 -4.63
CA GLN A 193 6.55 -28.31 -4.85
C GLN A 193 6.96 -26.86 -4.57
N ASP A 194 6.22 -25.88 -5.10
CA ASP A 194 6.48 -24.46 -4.86
C ASP A 194 6.42 -24.13 -3.36
N LEU A 195 5.40 -24.65 -2.66
CA LEU A 195 5.22 -24.45 -1.23
C LEU A 195 6.40 -25.01 -0.42
N ARG A 196 6.88 -26.22 -0.74
CA ARG A 196 8.08 -26.79 -0.10
C ARG A 196 9.29 -25.90 -0.30
N GLU A 197 9.51 -25.41 -1.52
CA GLU A 197 10.60 -24.49 -1.82
C GLU A 197 10.45 -23.16 -1.05
N TYR A 198 9.25 -22.58 -1.01
CA TYR A 198 8.98 -21.34 -0.30
C TYR A 198 9.23 -21.46 1.20
N ILE A 199 8.80 -22.57 1.82
CA ILE A 199 9.04 -22.86 3.24
C ILE A 199 10.54 -23.06 3.50
N TYR A 200 11.23 -23.80 2.62
CA TYR A 200 12.69 -23.96 2.70
C TYR A 200 13.42 -22.61 2.65
N GLN A 201 13.02 -21.72 1.74
CA GLN A 201 13.60 -20.37 1.66
C GLN A 201 13.27 -19.54 2.90
N ILE A 202 12.05 -19.63 3.45
CA ILE A 202 11.70 -18.95 4.72
C ILE A 202 12.63 -19.40 5.84
N ASN A 203 12.87 -20.71 5.98
CA ASN A 203 13.76 -21.29 6.99
C ASN A 203 15.22 -20.85 6.83
N LYS A 204 15.67 -20.66 5.58
CA LYS A 204 17.03 -20.17 5.28
C LYS A 204 17.17 -18.66 5.48
N ILE A 205 16.19 -17.88 5.04
CA ILE A 205 16.19 -16.42 5.11
C ILE A 205 16.03 -15.95 6.55
N LYS A 206 15.21 -16.66 7.35
CA LYS A 206 14.80 -16.26 8.70
C LYS A 206 14.25 -14.83 8.68
N PRO A 207 13.12 -14.59 7.97
CA PRO A 207 12.59 -13.24 7.79
C PRO A 207 12.14 -12.65 9.12
N ASN A 208 12.28 -11.34 9.26
CA ASN A 208 11.66 -10.62 10.37
C ASN A 208 10.15 -10.53 10.17
N THR A 209 9.71 -10.25 8.93
CA THR A 209 8.30 -10.13 8.60
C THR A 209 7.99 -10.87 7.30
N ILE A 210 6.80 -11.47 7.23
CA ILE A 210 6.21 -11.94 5.98
C ILE A 210 5.06 -11.00 5.61
N LEU A 211 5.04 -10.47 4.39
CA LEU A 211 3.90 -9.74 3.84
C LEU A 211 3.20 -10.61 2.79
N ALA A 212 1.93 -10.91 2.99
CA ALA A 212 1.22 -11.87 2.17
C ALA A 212 -0.23 -11.49 1.82
N TYR A 213 -0.76 -12.07 0.75
CA TYR A 213 -2.20 -12.17 0.58
C TYR A 213 -2.79 -13.09 1.65
N VAL A 214 -3.96 -12.73 2.20
CA VAL A 214 -4.64 -13.52 3.25
C VAL A 214 -4.75 -15.00 2.84
N GLN A 215 -5.33 -15.26 1.66
CA GLN A 215 -5.53 -16.62 1.20
C GLN A 215 -4.21 -17.36 0.98
N SER A 216 -3.19 -16.71 0.40
CA SER A 216 -1.91 -17.36 0.13
C SER A 216 -1.22 -17.83 1.41
N ILE A 217 -1.15 -16.98 2.45
CA ILE A 217 -0.51 -17.40 3.70
C ILE A 217 -1.33 -18.46 4.43
N TYR A 218 -2.66 -18.40 4.35
CA TYR A 218 -3.53 -19.41 4.92
C TYR A 218 -3.37 -20.78 4.23
N GLU A 219 -3.28 -20.81 2.89
CA GLU A 219 -2.99 -22.05 2.14
C GLU A 219 -1.60 -22.61 2.49
N MET A 220 -0.59 -21.75 2.63
CA MET A 220 0.73 -22.16 3.09
C MET A 220 0.69 -22.74 4.50
N ALA A 221 -0.05 -22.12 5.43
CA ALA A 221 -0.22 -22.62 6.79
C ALA A 221 -0.89 -24.01 6.81
N LYS A 222 -1.97 -24.19 6.04
CA LYS A 222 -2.63 -25.50 5.88
C LYS A 222 -1.67 -26.56 5.35
N PHE A 223 -0.88 -26.20 4.35
CA PHE A 223 0.12 -27.11 3.78
C PHE A 223 1.19 -27.51 4.79
N ILE A 224 1.69 -26.56 5.60
CA ILE A 224 2.67 -26.81 6.66
C ILE A 224 2.12 -27.83 7.66
N ARG A 225 0.93 -27.58 8.23
CA ARG A 225 0.31 -28.47 9.24
C ARG A 225 -0.01 -29.85 8.67
N ARG A 226 -0.62 -29.93 7.48
CA ARG A 226 -0.96 -31.21 6.83
C ARG A 226 0.25 -32.11 6.59
N ASN A 227 1.42 -31.53 6.35
CA ASN A 227 2.63 -32.28 6.02
C ASN A 227 3.62 -32.36 7.20
N GLY A 228 3.29 -31.83 8.38
CA GLY A 228 4.19 -31.82 9.54
C GLY A 228 5.52 -31.09 9.27
N LEU A 229 5.50 -30.01 8.48
CA LEU A 229 6.72 -29.28 8.13
C LEU A 229 7.11 -28.29 9.24
N ALA A 230 8.41 -28.16 9.50
CA ALA A 230 8.93 -27.09 10.32
C ALA A 230 9.03 -25.78 9.52
N VAL A 231 8.61 -24.67 10.13
CA VAL A 231 8.74 -23.33 9.57
C VAL A 231 9.34 -22.37 10.60
N PHE A 232 10.21 -21.48 10.15
CA PHE A 232 10.78 -20.42 10.97
C PHE A 232 9.69 -19.45 11.41
N SER A 233 9.64 -19.15 12.70
CA SER A 233 8.73 -18.16 13.29
C SER A 233 9.26 -16.73 13.03
N PRO A 234 8.63 -15.94 12.14
CA PRO A 234 8.98 -14.54 11.97
C PRO A 234 8.51 -13.72 13.19
N LYS A 235 8.94 -12.47 13.30
CA LYS A 235 8.38 -11.57 14.33
C LYS A 235 6.93 -11.19 14.05
N SER A 236 6.57 -11.06 12.77
CA SER A 236 5.20 -10.72 12.37
C SER A 236 4.84 -11.23 10.98
N ILE A 237 3.55 -11.42 10.76
CA ILE A 237 2.96 -11.60 9.43
C ILE A 237 1.98 -10.45 9.19
N ILE A 238 2.11 -9.78 8.05
CA ILE A 238 1.18 -8.74 7.62
C ILE A 238 0.37 -9.31 6.47
N THR A 239 -0.95 -9.36 6.61
CA THR A 239 -1.86 -9.82 5.56
C THR A 239 -2.60 -8.67 4.91
N SER A 240 -2.96 -8.81 3.63
CA SER A 240 -3.70 -7.78 2.89
C SER A 240 -4.46 -8.39 1.71
N ALA A 241 -5.29 -7.58 1.04
CA ALA A 241 -6.08 -7.94 -0.14
C ALA A 241 -6.90 -9.24 -0.01
N GLY A 242 -7.62 -9.37 1.11
CA GLY A 242 -8.57 -10.43 1.40
C GLY A 242 -9.27 -10.15 2.72
N ILE A 243 -10.34 -10.87 3.02
CA ILE A 243 -10.99 -10.85 4.33
C ILE A 243 -10.21 -11.80 5.24
N LEU A 244 -9.58 -11.27 6.28
CA LEU A 244 -8.95 -12.06 7.34
C LEU A 244 -10.01 -12.36 8.40
N THR A 245 -10.51 -13.58 8.44
CA THR A 245 -11.40 -14.04 9.52
C THR A 245 -10.59 -14.39 10.77
N SER A 246 -11.23 -14.42 11.93
CA SER A 246 -10.59 -14.84 13.19
C SER A 246 -10.02 -16.25 13.10
N GLU A 247 -10.77 -17.20 12.51
CA GLU A 247 -10.30 -18.57 12.29
C GLU A 247 -9.03 -18.62 11.41
N MET A 248 -9.01 -17.88 10.29
CA MET A 248 -7.81 -17.84 9.44
C MET A 248 -6.62 -17.25 10.19
N LYS A 249 -6.85 -16.19 10.97
CA LYS A 249 -5.83 -15.53 11.77
C LYS A 249 -5.23 -16.52 12.77
N GLU A 250 -6.05 -17.09 13.65
CA GLU A 250 -5.64 -18.08 14.68
C GLU A 250 -4.86 -19.24 14.04
N TYR A 251 -5.36 -19.77 12.92
CA TYR A 251 -4.70 -20.86 12.22
C TYR A 251 -3.29 -20.48 11.72
N ILE A 252 -3.13 -19.27 11.18
CA ILE A 252 -1.83 -18.76 10.72
C ILE A 252 -0.90 -18.51 11.91
N GLU A 253 -1.41 -17.88 12.99
CA GLU A 253 -0.65 -17.58 14.20
C GLU A 253 -0.12 -18.86 14.86
N ASP A 254 -0.97 -19.88 15.02
CA ASP A 254 -0.58 -21.20 15.53
C ASP A 254 0.49 -21.87 14.68
N THR A 255 0.35 -21.77 13.35
CA THR A 255 1.25 -22.48 12.42
C THR A 255 2.64 -21.84 12.36
N PHE A 256 2.71 -20.51 12.37
CA PHE A 256 3.96 -19.76 12.28
C PHE A 256 4.51 -19.34 13.65
N ASN A 257 3.74 -19.53 14.72
CA ASN A 257 4.06 -19.08 16.08
C ASN A 257 4.44 -17.58 16.11
N CYS A 258 3.59 -16.72 15.55
CA CYS A 258 3.83 -15.27 15.49
C CYS A 258 2.51 -14.51 15.30
N GLU A 259 2.51 -13.21 15.63
CA GLU A 259 1.33 -12.34 15.44
C GLU A 259 1.03 -12.04 13.96
N VAL A 260 -0.27 -11.97 13.65
CA VAL A 260 -0.80 -11.65 12.32
C VAL A 260 -1.55 -10.32 12.34
N PHE A 261 -1.11 -9.38 11.49
CA PHE A 261 -1.69 -8.04 11.34
C PHE A 261 -2.49 -7.89 10.05
N ASN A 262 -3.63 -7.22 10.14
CA ASN A 262 -4.49 -6.94 9.00
C ASN A 262 -4.20 -5.55 8.42
N ARG A 263 -3.80 -5.50 7.14
CA ARG A 263 -3.50 -4.27 6.42
C ARG A 263 -4.49 -4.04 5.28
N TYR A 264 -5.20 -2.92 5.34
CA TYR A 264 -6.23 -2.55 4.37
C TYR A 264 -5.76 -1.51 3.35
N GLY A 265 -6.20 -1.71 2.11
CA GLY A 265 -5.90 -0.82 1.01
C GLY A 265 -6.49 -1.31 -0.31
N SER A 266 -6.39 -0.46 -1.33
CA SER A 266 -6.87 -0.76 -2.68
C SER A 266 -5.92 -0.21 -3.75
N ARG A 267 -6.22 -0.40 -5.04
CA ARG A 267 -5.39 0.17 -6.13
C ARG A 267 -5.63 1.67 -6.30
N GLU A 268 -6.84 2.13 -5.97
CA GLU A 268 -7.32 3.52 -6.01
C GLU A 268 -6.57 4.40 -4.99
N VAL A 269 -6.54 3.97 -3.72
CA VAL A 269 -6.03 4.78 -2.59
C VAL A 269 -4.74 4.25 -1.98
N SER A 270 -4.27 3.09 -2.44
CA SER A 270 -3.19 2.32 -1.83
C SER A 270 -3.48 1.92 -0.38
N VAL A 271 -2.44 1.75 0.44
CA VAL A 271 -2.61 1.36 1.85
C VAL A 271 -3.13 2.54 2.65
N ILE A 272 -4.25 2.33 3.32
CA ILE A 272 -4.93 3.37 4.12
C ILE A 272 -5.16 2.94 5.56
N GLY A 273 -4.85 1.69 5.92
CA GLY A 273 -4.89 1.28 7.31
C GLY A 273 -4.15 -0.02 7.64
N SER A 274 -3.85 -0.20 8.92
CA SER A 274 -3.27 -1.42 9.48
C SER A 274 -3.74 -1.63 10.93
N SER A 275 -3.92 -2.88 11.34
CA SER A 275 -4.01 -3.24 12.76
C SER A 275 -2.63 -3.16 13.42
N CYS A 276 -2.59 -3.10 14.76
CA CYS A 276 -1.37 -2.97 15.56
C CYS A 276 -1.31 -4.03 16.68
N GLU A 277 -0.18 -4.07 17.40
CA GLU A 277 0.10 -5.03 18.48
C GLU A 277 -0.90 -4.98 19.65
N VAL A 278 -1.56 -3.84 19.89
CA VAL A 278 -2.51 -3.67 21.01
C VAL A 278 -3.97 -3.86 20.61
N SER A 279 -4.29 -3.95 19.31
CA SER A 279 -5.66 -3.97 18.85
C SER A 279 -5.80 -4.56 17.44
N GLU A 280 -6.79 -5.44 17.27
CA GLU A 280 -7.19 -5.99 15.97
C GLU A 280 -7.89 -4.98 15.06
N LYS A 281 -8.38 -3.85 15.62
CA LYS A 281 -8.99 -2.77 14.83
C LYS A 281 -7.96 -2.13 13.92
N ILE A 282 -8.40 -1.73 12.72
CA ILE A 282 -7.56 -1.08 11.73
C ILE A 282 -7.46 0.42 12.04
N HIS A 283 -6.24 0.90 12.26
CA HIS A 283 -5.93 2.32 12.32
C HIS A 283 -5.94 2.89 10.91
N ILE A 284 -6.74 3.92 10.67
CA ILE A 284 -6.89 4.58 9.36
C ILE A 284 -6.09 5.89 9.28
N ASN A 285 -5.70 6.26 8.05
CA ASN A 285 -5.05 7.55 7.72
C ASN A 285 -6.00 8.75 7.82
#